data_AF-G2EG93-F1
#
_entry.id   AF-G2EG93-F1
#
_cell.length_a   1.000
_cell.length_b   1.000
_cell.length_c   1.000
_cell.angle_alpha   90.00
_cell.angle_beta   90.00
_cell.angle_gamma   90.00
#
_symmetry.space_group_name_H-M   'P 1'
#
loop_
_entity.id
_entity.type
_entity.pdbx_description
1 polymer ?
#
loop_
_entity_poly.entity_id
_entity_poly.type
_entity_poly.pdbx_seq_one_letter_code
_entity_poly.pdbx_strand_id
1 'polypeptide(L)'
;MNDQQIYTKKFTEKALENGFSSDYIKKCLNYAKPILANNLPVIYNIDHFSNLVGYNVSYLKRAVKFQKFFYRKFEIDKRNGKKRILNEPLPSLKEIQLWILNEILYKNKVSRYAKAYVPNRSIKEHTIYHTDEKFVLTLDIKEFFKNIKFEFVESLFKSMGYSRKVSNLLTKLCYLEKELPQGASTSPYISNLILKDFDNVISNYCISNKIKYTRYADDLAFSGNLNTDEIGILVNKELSKIGLELNDEKTKLMKPNQPQLISGIIVNKKAQLPKKIRNSLRNDMFFIKKFGLVNHMERTNQTKSNYLKHLIGRINYVLQINPRDKEFIEYRKYLYDLK
;
A
#
# COMPACT_ATOMS: atom_id res chain seq x y z
N MET A 1 1.29 28.20 -23.80
CA MET A 1 2.10 27.02 -24.18
C MET A 1 1.83 25.92 -23.17
N ASN A 2 1.59 24.68 -23.60
CA ASN A 2 1.52 23.53 -22.70
C ASN A 2 2.93 23.25 -22.10
N ASP A 3 3.02 22.62 -20.93
CA ASP A 3 4.27 22.29 -20.23
C ASP A 3 5.28 21.58 -21.14
N GLN A 4 4.80 20.69 -22.01
CA GLN A 4 5.63 20.00 -22.98
C GLN A 4 6.27 20.93 -24.03
N GLN A 5 5.54 21.96 -24.47
CA GLN A 5 6.07 22.96 -25.42
C GLN A 5 7.11 23.85 -24.73
N ILE A 6 6.86 24.22 -23.47
CA ILE A 6 7.78 25.00 -22.65
C ILE A 6 9.07 24.21 -22.43
N TYR A 7 8.95 22.93 -22.06
CA TYR A 7 10.10 22.03 -21.90
C TYR A 7 10.92 21.93 -23.18
N THR A 8 10.26 21.62 -24.30
CA THR A 8 10.92 21.47 -25.60
C THR A 8 11.70 22.72 -25.98
N LYS A 9 11.06 23.90 -25.89
CA LYS A 9 11.71 25.17 -26.21
C LYS A 9 12.93 25.43 -25.32
N LYS A 10 12.76 25.38 -23.99
CA LYS A 10 13.85 25.63 -23.04
C LYS A 10 15.01 24.63 -23.19
N PHE A 11 14.69 23.35 -23.38
CA PHE A 11 15.70 22.32 -23.57
C PHE A 11 16.49 22.53 -24.86
N THR A 12 15.82 22.82 -25.98
CA THR A 12 16.47 23.09 -27.26
C THR A 12 17.36 24.31 -27.20
N GLU A 13 16.87 25.43 -26.66
CA GLU A 13 17.66 26.67 -26.49
C GLU A 13 18.93 26.39 -25.68
N LYS A 14 18.79 25.77 -24.50
CA LYS A 14 19.93 25.48 -23.64
C LYS A 14 20.90 24.49 -24.27
N ALA A 15 20.42 23.47 -24.97
CA ALA A 15 21.28 22.48 -25.60
C ALA A 15 22.07 23.06 -26.78
N LEU A 16 21.47 23.95 -27.58
CA LEU A 16 22.17 24.67 -28.64
C LEU A 16 23.24 25.62 -28.08
N GLU A 17 22.94 26.35 -27.00
CA GLU A 17 23.91 27.19 -26.29
C GLU A 17 25.15 26.41 -25.80
N ASN A 18 24.97 25.12 -25.46
CA ASN A 18 26.04 24.24 -25.00
C ASN A 18 26.71 23.46 -26.15
N GLY A 19 26.42 23.80 -27.40
CA GLY A 19 27.09 23.21 -28.58
C GLY A 19 26.63 21.80 -28.95
N PHE A 20 25.47 21.34 -28.47
CA PHE A 20 24.95 20.03 -28.84
C PHE A 20 24.33 20.03 -30.25
N SER A 21 24.53 18.93 -30.99
CA SER A 21 24.00 18.79 -32.35
C SER A 21 22.47 18.68 -32.38
N SER A 22 21.87 19.12 -33.48
CA SER A 22 20.41 19.03 -33.69
C SER A 22 19.90 17.58 -33.62
N ASP A 23 20.66 16.60 -34.12
CA ASP A 23 20.33 15.17 -34.02
C ASP A 23 20.31 14.67 -32.57
N TYR A 24 21.28 15.09 -31.76
CA TYR A 24 21.31 14.77 -30.33
C TYR A 24 20.10 15.34 -29.60
N ILE A 25 19.78 16.62 -29.84
CA ILE A 25 18.62 17.29 -29.25
C ILE A 25 17.33 16.55 -29.64
N LYS A 26 17.18 16.19 -30.91
CA LYS A 26 16.02 15.44 -31.40
C LYS A 26 15.88 14.09 -30.70
N LYS A 27 16.98 13.35 -30.49
CA LYS A 27 16.98 12.08 -29.74
C LYS A 27 16.52 12.28 -28.29
N CYS A 28 17.03 13.30 -27.60
CA CYS A 28 16.63 13.63 -26.23
C CYS A 28 15.16 14.01 -26.10
N LEU A 29 14.64 14.80 -27.04
CA LEU A 29 13.23 15.21 -27.08
C LEU A 29 12.31 14.03 -27.41
N ASN A 30 12.71 13.15 -28.34
CA ASN A 30 11.96 11.94 -28.65
C ASN A 30 11.83 11.01 -27.43
N TYR A 31 12.89 10.89 -26.63
CA TYR A 31 12.85 10.16 -25.37
C TYR A 31 11.95 10.84 -24.32
N ALA A 32 12.03 12.16 -24.20
CA ALA A 32 11.23 12.92 -23.23
C ALA A 32 9.73 12.90 -23.54
N LYS A 33 9.36 12.85 -24.83
CA LYS A 33 7.97 12.95 -25.30
C LYS A 33 6.97 12.04 -24.58
N PRO A 34 7.15 10.69 -24.51
CA PRO A 34 6.21 9.82 -23.82
C PRO A 34 6.17 10.06 -22.29
N ILE A 35 7.30 10.43 -21.69
CA ILE A 35 7.41 10.68 -20.25
C ILE A 35 6.63 11.96 -19.88
N LEU A 36 6.80 13.03 -20.67
CA LEU A 36 6.07 14.28 -20.51
C LEU A 36 4.57 14.10 -20.76
N ALA A 37 4.18 13.28 -21.74
CA ALA A 37 2.77 12.97 -21.99
C ALA A 37 2.09 12.28 -20.80
N ASN A 38 2.86 11.52 -20.01
CA ASN A 38 2.42 10.90 -18.76
C ASN A 38 2.53 11.84 -17.54
N ASN A 39 2.91 13.11 -17.71
CA ASN A 39 3.20 14.08 -16.66
C ASN A 39 4.24 13.59 -15.65
N LEU A 40 5.30 12.94 -16.15
CA LEU A 40 6.39 12.38 -15.35
C LEU A 40 7.68 13.20 -15.52
N PRO A 41 8.56 13.20 -14.51
CA PRO A 41 9.87 13.86 -14.62
C PRO A 41 10.76 13.12 -15.62
N VAL A 42 11.34 13.86 -16.57
CA VAL A 42 12.28 13.28 -17.54
C VAL A 42 13.58 12.95 -16.83
N ILE A 43 14.03 11.70 -16.91
CA ILE A 43 15.31 11.24 -16.36
C ILE A 43 16.14 10.63 -17.49
N TYR A 44 17.31 11.19 -17.79
CA TYR A 44 18.14 10.74 -18.92
C TYR A 44 19.17 9.69 -18.51
N ASN A 45 19.78 9.89 -17.34
CA ASN A 45 20.85 9.05 -16.80
C ASN A 45 20.94 9.27 -15.27
N ILE A 46 21.91 8.60 -14.63
CA ILE A 46 22.11 8.69 -13.18
C ILE A 46 22.55 10.09 -12.73
N ASP A 47 23.31 10.82 -13.56
CA ASP A 47 23.76 12.19 -13.26
C ASP A 47 22.59 13.16 -13.26
N HIS A 48 21.68 13.03 -14.22
CA HIS A 48 20.45 13.80 -14.24
C HIS A 48 19.56 13.45 -13.03
N PHE A 49 19.40 12.16 -12.72
CA PHE A 49 18.63 11.74 -11.55
C PHE A 49 19.22 12.26 -10.24
N SER A 50 20.55 12.21 -10.10
CA SER A 50 21.32 12.75 -8.97
C SER A 50 20.99 14.21 -8.70
N ASN A 51 20.95 15.04 -9.75
CA ASN A 51 20.59 16.44 -9.63
C ASN A 51 19.11 16.65 -9.24
N LEU A 52 18.20 15.81 -9.74
CA LEU A 52 16.77 15.91 -9.41
C LEU A 52 16.49 15.60 -7.94
N VAL A 53 17.20 14.61 -7.36
CA VAL A 53 16.99 14.20 -5.96
C VAL A 53 17.92 14.91 -4.97
N GLY A 54 18.91 15.66 -5.44
CA GLY A 54 19.87 16.37 -4.58
C GLY A 54 20.91 15.47 -3.89
N TYR A 55 21.23 14.30 -4.48
CA TYR A 55 22.18 13.34 -3.92
C TYR A 55 23.32 13.04 -4.88
N ASN A 56 24.56 13.01 -4.39
CA ASN A 56 25.74 12.69 -5.19
C ASN A 56 25.60 11.38 -5.99
N VAL A 57 26.08 11.38 -7.24
CA VAL A 57 26.11 10.18 -8.10
C VAL A 57 26.81 8.99 -7.42
N SER A 58 27.87 9.24 -6.66
CA SER A 58 28.59 8.21 -5.90
C SER A 58 27.72 7.54 -4.83
N TYR A 59 26.83 8.31 -4.17
CA TYR A 59 25.84 7.78 -3.23
C TYR A 59 24.87 6.86 -3.95
N LEU A 60 24.27 7.32 -5.06
CA LEU A 60 23.31 6.53 -5.83
C LEU A 60 23.93 5.23 -6.36
N LYS A 61 25.15 5.29 -6.91
CA LYS A 61 25.89 4.10 -7.38
C LYS A 61 26.09 3.10 -6.24
N ARG A 62 26.43 3.56 -5.03
CA ARG A 62 26.57 2.68 -3.85
C ARG A 62 25.22 2.11 -3.39
N ALA A 63 24.16 2.92 -3.33
CA ALA A 63 22.83 2.46 -2.94
C ALA A 63 22.30 1.37 -3.87
N VAL A 64 22.54 1.52 -5.17
CA VAL A 64 22.16 0.56 -6.22
C VAL A 64 22.99 -0.72 -6.17
N LYS A 65 24.30 -0.63 -5.88
CA LYS A 65 25.22 -1.78 -5.90
C LYS A 65 25.20 -2.56 -4.58
N PHE A 66 25.05 -1.88 -3.45
CA PHE A 66 25.23 -2.40 -2.11
C PHE A 66 23.96 -2.22 -1.26
N GLN A 67 22.80 -2.53 -1.85
CA GLN A 67 21.46 -2.24 -1.32
C GLN A 67 21.31 -2.55 0.17
N LYS A 68 21.75 -3.73 0.63
CA LYS A 68 21.64 -4.18 2.03
C LYS A 68 22.15 -3.17 3.06
N PHE A 69 23.22 -2.43 2.76
CA PHE A 69 23.80 -1.44 3.67
C PHE A 69 22.99 -0.14 3.76
N PHE A 70 22.00 0.03 2.90
CA PHE A 70 21.10 1.18 2.87
C PHE A 70 19.73 0.87 3.48
N TYR A 71 19.59 -0.30 4.12
CA TYR A 71 18.40 -0.69 4.86
C TYR A 71 18.77 -1.11 6.29
N ARG A 72 17.94 -0.68 7.24
CA ARG A 72 17.92 -1.20 8.60
C ARG A 72 16.97 -2.39 8.65
N LYS A 73 17.51 -3.56 9.02
CA LYS A 73 16.73 -4.78 9.24
C LYS A 73 16.37 -4.90 10.73
N PHE A 74 15.09 -5.14 11.03
CA PHE A 74 14.63 -5.41 12.39
C PHE A 74 13.39 -6.32 12.38
N GLU A 75 13.06 -6.90 13.53
CA GLU A 75 11.95 -7.83 13.67
C GLU A 75 10.82 -7.26 14.52
N ILE A 76 9.59 -7.57 14.14
CA ILE A 76 8.39 -7.30 14.93
C ILE A 76 7.58 -8.58 15.12
N ASP A 77 6.85 -8.66 16.23
CA ASP A 77 5.95 -9.79 16.48
C ASP A 77 4.69 -9.69 15.62
N LYS A 78 4.36 -10.78 14.91
CA LYS A 78 3.02 -10.96 14.33
C LYS A 78 2.04 -11.27 15.45
N ARG A 79 0.75 -11.03 15.19
CA ARG A 79 -0.35 -11.38 16.11
C ARG A 79 -0.39 -12.86 16.50
N ASN A 80 0.19 -13.75 15.67
CA ASN A 80 0.30 -15.18 15.93
C ASN A 80 1.62 -15.59 16.60
N GLY A 81 2.40 -14.64 17.11
CA GLY A 81 3.68 -14.89 17.79
C GLY A 81 4.89 -15.14 16.88
N LYS A 82 4.68 -15.36 15.56
CA LYS A 82 5.79 -15.48 14.60
C LYS A 82 6.47 -14.13 14.39
N LYS A 83 7.78 -14.11 14.13
CA LYS A 83 8.51 -12.89 13.78
C LYS A 83 8.21 -12.45 12.33
N ARG A 84 8.15 -11.13 12.10
CA ARG A 84 8.16 -10.50 10.78
C ARG A 84 9.40 -9.63 10.68
N ILE A 85 10.24 -9.95 9.72
CA ILE A 85 11.38 -9.12 9.33
C ILE A 85 10.85 -7.91 8.56
N LEU A 86 11.30 -6.72 8.96
CA LEU A 86 11.10 -5.47 8.24
C LEU A 86 12.46 -4.94 7.79
N ASN A 87 12.46 -4.35 6.60
CA ASN A 87 13.60 -3.72 5.97
C ASN A 87 13.23 -2.25 5.72
N GLU A 88 13.66 -1.35 6.60
CA GLU A 88 13.41 0.08 6.46
C GLU A 88 14.60 0.77 5.78
N PRO A 89 14.39 1.56 4.71
CA PRO A 89 15.46 2.32 4.08
C PRO A 89 16.04 3.35 5.06
N LEU A 90 17.36 3.53 5.05
CA LEU A 90 18.04 4.60 5.79
C LEU A 90 17.55 5.99 5.31
N PRO A 91 17.62 7.04 6.15
CA PRO A 91 17.00 8.34 5.88
C PRO A 91 17.23 8.88 4.46
N SER A 92 18.47 8.88 3.99
CA SER A 92 18.79 9.39 2.64
C SER A 92 18.19 8.55 1.51
N LEU A 93 18.18 7.22 1.62
CA LEU A 93 17.51 6.37 0.62
C LEU A 93 15.98 6.53 0.71
N LYS A 94 15.45 6.72 1.92
CA LYS A 94 14.03 6.96 2.17
C LYS A 94 13.56 8.25 1.50
N GLU A 95 14.36 9.32 1.55
CA GLU A 95 14.07 10.58 0.84
C GLU A 95 14.03 10.37 -0.68
N ILE A 96 14.99 9.66 -1.25
CA ILE A 96 15.00 9.32 -2.69
C ILE A 96 13.76 8.50 -3.05
N GLN A 97 13.40 7.51 -2.22
CA GLN A 97 12.20 6.72 -2.43
C GLN A 97 10.91 7.53 -2.31
N LEU A 98 10.84 8.49 -1.38
CA LEU A 98 9.71 9.41 -1.26
C LEU A 98 9.59 10.32 -2.47
N TRP A 99 10.71 10.79 -3.02
CA TRP A 99 10.72 11.53 -4.29
C TRP A 99 10.17 10.67 -5.43
N ILE A 100 10.65 9.42 -5.58
CA ILE A 100 10.14 8.47 -6.58
C ILE A 100 8.64 8.23 -6.39
N LEU A 101 8.19 8.09 -5.14
CA LEU A 101 6.78 7.88 -4.81
C LEU A 101 5.91 9.06 -5.25
N ASN A 102 6.29 10.29 -4.89
CA ASN A 102 5.49 11.49 -5.12
C ASN A 102 5.53 11.96 -6.58
N GLU A 103 6.73 11.97 -7.18
CA GLU A 103 6.95 12.53 -8.51
C GLU A 103 6.67 11.53 -9.63
N ILE A 104 6.77 10.22 -9.36
CA ILE A 104 6.58 9.19 -10.38
C ILE A 104 5.37 8.31 -10.06
N LEU A 105 5.40 7.59 -8.94
CA LEU A 105 4.44 6.50 -8.71
C LEU A 105 3.02 7.02 -8.50
N TYR A 106 2.81 8.04 -7.67
CA TYR A 106 1.49 8.62 -7.39
C TYR A 106 0.83 9.32 -8.59
N LYS A 107 1.59 9.67 -9.63
CA LYS A 107 1.04 10.19 -10.89
C LYS A 107 0.33 9.10 -11.70
N ASN A 108 0.57 7.83 -11.37
CA ASN A 108 0.00 6.67 -12.06
C ASN A 108 -1.19 6.10 -11.30
N LYS A 109 -2.34 5.98 -11.98
CA LYS A 109 -3.56 5.45 -11.36
C LYS A 109 -3.45 3.95 -11.09
N VAL A 110 -3.59 3.57 -9.82
CA VAL A 110 -3.83 2.18 -9.39
C VAL A 110 -5.27 1.74 -9.63
N SER A 111 -5.53 0.44 -9.47
CA SER A 111 -6.88 -0.12 -9.55
C SER A 111 -7.87 0.57 -8.59
N ARG A 112 -9.12 0.72 -9.04
CA ARG A 112 -10.23 1.21 -8.20
C ARG A 112 -10.60 0.21 -7.08
N TYR A 113 -10.28 -1.07 -7.27
CA TYR A 113 -10.57 -2.16 -6.33
C TYR A 113 -9.50 -2.29 -5.25
N ALA A 114 -8.31 -1.74 -5.46
CA ALA A 114 -7.23 -1.68 -4.47
C ALA A 114 -7.54 -0.65 -3.37
N LYS A 115 -7.79 -1.08 -2.14
CA LYS A 115 -8.15 -0.23 -1.00
C LYS A 115 -7.00 0.02 -0.02
N ALA A 116 -5.95 -0.80 -0.05
CA ALA A 116 -4.74 -0.57 0.74
C ALA A 116 -3.77 0.37 0.03
N TYR A 117 -2.97 1.10 0.81
CA TYR A 117 -1.84 1.91 0.33
C TYR A 117 -2.20 3.00 -0.69
N VAL A 118 -3.47 3.37 -0.76
CA VAL A 118 -3.92 4.49 -1.59
C VAL A 118 -4.21 5.67 -0.66
N PRO A 119 -3.67 6.87 -0.95
CA PRO A 119 -3.99 8.06 -0.18
C PRO A 119 -5.50 8.26 -0.06
N ASN A 120 -5.95 8.65 1.14
CA ASN A 120 -7.36 8.87 1.48
C ASN A 120 -8.29 7.65 1.40
N ARG A 121 -7.75 6.45 1.17
CA ARG A 121 -8.50 5.19 1.32
C ARG A 121 -8.26 4.58 2.69
N SER A 122 -9.24 3.82 3.17
CA SER A 122 -9.14 3.16 4.47
C SER A 122 -9.63 1.73 4.42
N ILE A 123 -9.26 0.94 5.44
CA ILE A 123 -9.74 -0.44 5.61
C ILE A 123 -11.28 -0.54 5.67
N LYS A 124 -11.97 0.56 6.03
CA LYS A 124 -13.43 0.64 5.94
C LYS A 124 -13.93 0.44 4.52
N GLU A 125 -13.26 1.00 3.52
CA GLU A 125 -13.64 0.84 2.12
C GLU A 125 -13.39 -0.58 1.60
N HIS A 126 -12.51 -1.35 2.24
CA HIS A 126 -12.36 -2.77 1.94
C HIS A 126 -13.51 -3.61 2.48
N THR A 127 -14.25 -3.12 3.47
CA THR A 127 -15.23 -3.91 4.22
C THR A 127 -16.67 -3.50 3.98
N ILE A 128 -16.93 -2.19 3.78
CA ILE A 128 -18.28 -1.64 3.64
C ILE A 128 -19.04 -2.18 2.43
N TYR A 129 -18.36 -2.51 1.32
CA TYR A 129 -19.04 -3.06 0.15
C TYR A 129 -19.56 -4.47 0.39
N HIS A 130 -18.97 -5.21 1.32
CA HIS A 130 -19.28 -6.61 1.59
C HIS A 130 -20.24 -6.80 2.78
N THR A 131 -20.88 -5.72 3.26
CA THR A 131 -21.81 -5.83 4.39
C THR A 131 -23.16 -6.38 3.97
N ASP A 132 -23.79 -7.15 4.86
CA ASP A 132 -25.12 -7.75 4.67
C ASP A 132 -25.21 -8.72 3.48
N GLU A 133 -24.12 -9.45 3.25
CA GLU A 133 -23.99 -10.41 2.17
C GLU A 133 -24.15 -11.85 2.67
N LYS A 134 -24.81 -12.69 1.86
CA LYS A 134 -25.07 -14.09 2.25
C LYS A 134 -23.77 -14.89 2.41
N PHE A 135 -22.84 -14.72 1.48
CA PHE A 135 -21.55 -15.39 1.51
C PHE A 135 -20.43 -14.38 1.32
N VAL A 136 -19.34 -14.56 2.07
CA VAL A 136 -18.11 -13.78 1.95
C VAL A 136 -16.96 -14.76 1.81
N LEU A 137 -16.16 -14.62 0.76
CA LEU A 137 -14.92 -15.37 0.52
C LEU A 137 -13.74 -14.42 0.68
N THR A 138 -12.76 -14.79 1.48
CA THR A 138 -11.47 -14.09 1.56
C THR A 138 -10.36 -15.01 1.09
N LEU A 139 -9.48 -14.50 0.22
CA LEU A 139 -8.27 -15.16 -0.24
C LEU A 139 -7.06 -14.31 0.17
N ASP A 140 -5.93 -14.93 0.48
CA ASP A 140 -4.69 -14.24 0.87
C ASP A 140 -3.56 -14.62 -0.10
N ILE A 141 -2.69 -13.68 -0.44
CA ILE A 141 -1.54 -13.93 -1.32
C ILE A 141 -0.32 -14.34 -0.48
N LYS A 142 0.29 -15.47 -0.83
CA LYS A 142 1.45 -16.02 -0.11
C LYS A 142 2.69 -15.15 -0.28
N GLU A 143 3.32 -14.80 0.84
CA GLU A 143 4.56 -14.01 0.92
C GLU A 143 4.59 -12.80 -0.04
N PHE A 144 3.45 -12.10 -0.15
CA PHE A 144 3.15 -11.11 -1.19
C PHE A 144 4.33 -10.23 -1.65
N PHE A 145 4.92 -9.41 -0.76
CA PHE A 145 6.01 -8.51 -1.13
C PHE A 145 7.31 -9.23 -1.53
N LYS A 146 7.56 -10.40 -0.94
CA LYS A 146 8.76 -11.20 -1.19
C LYS A 146 8.72 -11.89 -2.56
N ASN A 147 7.52 -12.20 -3.04
CA ASN A 147 7.32 -12.90 -4.31
C ASN A 147 7.13 -11.95 -5.51
N ILE A 148 6.96 -10.64 -5.29
CA ILE A 148 6.98 -9.68 -6.40
C ILE A 148 8.40 -9.59 -6.95
N LYS A 149 8.60 -10.05 -8.19
CA LYS A 149 9.92 -10.16 -8.82
C LYS A 149 10.42 -8.83 -9.40
N PHE A 150 11.75 -8.70 -9.48
CA PHE A 150 12.45 -7.51 -9.97
C PHE A 150 11.97 -7.07 -11.37
N GLU A 151 11.78 -8.03 -12.28
CA GLU A 151 11.39 -7.79 -13.66
C GLU A 151 10.02 -7.11 -13.79
N PHE A 152 9.07 -7.37 -12.89
CA PHE A 152 7.77 -6.69 -12.89
C PHE A 152 7.88 -5.23 -12.46
N VAL A 153 8.78 -4.93 -11.52
CA VAL A 153 9.07 -3.56 -11.07
C VAL A 153 9.83 -2.80 -12.16
N GLU A 154 10.82 -3.42 -12.81
CA GLU A 154 11.53 -2.81 -13.96
C GLU A 154 10.60 -2.59 -15.16
N SER A 155 9.74 -3.56 -15.47
CA SER A 155 8.73 -3.43 -16.52
C SER A 155 7.73 -2.31 -16.22
N LEU A 156 7.36 -2.12 -14.94
CA LEU A 156 6.51 -1.00 -14.52
C LEU A 156 7.14 0.36 -14.84
N PHE A 157 8.42 0.60 -14.52
CA PHE A 157 9.06 1.86 -14.89
C PHE A 157 9.26 1.99 -16.42
N LYS A 158 9.49 0.87 -17.11
CA LYS A 158 9.59 0.87 -18.58
C LYS A 158 8.26 1.23 -19.23
N SER A 159 7.13 0.73 -18.73
CA SER A 159 5.80 1.05 -19.27
C SER A 159 5.40 2.51 -19.06
N MET A 160 6.01 3.20 -18.09
CA MET A 160 5.88 4.65 -17.89
C MET A 160 6.66 5.48 -18.93
N GLY A 161 7.52 4.84 -19.75
CA GLY A 161 8.30 5.50 -20.81
C GLY A 161 9.79 5.64 -20.52
N TYR A 162 10.27 5.23 -19.33
CA TYR A 162 11.68 5.31 -19.00
C TYR A 162 12.54 4.32 -19.79
N SER A 163 13.78 4.72 -20.09
CA SER A 163 14.74 3.83 -20.75
C SER A 163 15.06 2.61 -19.89
N ARG A 164 15.60 1.54 -20.49
CA ARG A 164 16.03 0.35 -19.73
C ARG A 164 17.01 0.70 -18.60
N LYS A 165 17.98 1.58 -18.87
CA LYS A 165 18.98 2.00 -17.88
C LYS A 165 18.35 2.73 -16.69
N VAL A 166 17.41 3.64 -16.97
CA VAL A 166 16.71 4.41 -15.93
C VAL A 166 15.73 3.54 -15.15
N SER A 167 14.98 2.68 -15.85
CA SER A 167 14.09 1.70 -15.21
C SER A 167 14.86 0.80 -14.25
N ASN A 168 16.03 0.28 -14.67
CA ASN A 168 16.89 -0.53 -13.82
C ASN A 168 17.39 0.24 -12.58
N LEU A 169 17.79 1.50 -12.76
CA LEU A 169 18.23 2.39 -11.68
C LEU A 169 17.10 2.59 -10.64
N LEU A 170 15.91 2.99 -11.10
CA LEU A 170 14.75 3.22 -10.23
C LEU A 170 14.32 1.93 -9.51
N THR A 171 14.30 0.80 -10.21
CA THR A 171 14.01 -0.49 -9.59
C THR A 171 15.03 -0.83 -8.51
N LYS A 172 16.34 -0.71 -8.77
CA LYS A 172 17.38 -1.03 -7.78
C LYS A 172 17.38 -0.11 -6.56
N LEU A 173 16.81 1.09 -6.65
CA LEU A 173 16.61 1.98 -5.50
C LEU A 173 15.39 1.59 -4.65
N CYS A 174 14.40 0.93 -5.25
CA CYS A 174 13.14 0.52 -4.62
C CYS A 174 13.08 -0.97 -4.23
N TYR A 175 14.01 -1.78 -4.71
CA TYR A 175 14.04 -3.23 -4.56
C TYR A 175 15.26 -3.64 -3.73
N LEU A 176 15.08 -4.56 -2.79
CA LEU A 176 16.16 -5.03 -1.91
C LEU A 176 16.47 -6.49 -2.22
N GLU A 177 17.61 -6.72 -2.88
CA GLU A 177 18.15 -8.03 -3.27
C GLU A 177 17.15 -8.86 -4.09
N LYS A 178 16.24 -9.57 -3.43
CA LYS A 178 15.28 -10.50 -4.02
C LYS A 178 13.82 -10.14 -3.76
N GLU A 179 13.51 -9.06 -3.05
CA GLU A 179 12.14 -8.70 -2.70
C GLU A 179 11.86 -7.20 -2.77
N LEU A 180 10.57 -6.85 -2.83
CA LEU A 180 10.13 -5.52 -2.41
C LEU A 180 10.21 -5.44 -0.87
N PRO A 181 11.03 -4.56 -0.30
CA PRO A 181 11.24 -4.54 1.14
C PRO A 181 9.98 -4.04 1.87
N GLN A 182 9.56 -4.81 2.88
CA GLN A 182 8.52 -4.38 3.82
C GLN A 182 9.11 -3.32 4.76
N GLY A 183 8.78 -2.05 4.50
CA GLY A 183 9.32 -0.89 5.23
C GLY A 183 9.75 0.26 4.30
N ALA A 184 9.99 -0.02 3.02
CA ALA A 184 10.18 1.01 2.01
C ALA A 184 8.90 1.77 1.71
N SER A 185 9.03 3.07 1.40
CA SER A 185 7.89 3.94 1.13
C SER A 185 7.24 3.64 -0.22
N THR A 186 8.01 3.09 -1.16
CA THR A 186 7.58 2.81 -2.54
C THR A 186 6.92 1.44 -2.69
N SER A 187 7.39 0.41 -1.98
CA SER A 187 6.89 -0.98 -2.08
C SER A 187 5.37 -1.10 -2.09
N PRO A 188 4.62 -0.44 -1.19
CA PRO A 188 3.17 -0.62 -1.12
C PRO A 188 2.42 -0.08 -2.34
N TYR A 189 2.89 1.00 -2.95
CA TYR A 189 2.26 1.56 -4.15
C TYR A 189 2.71 0.84 -5.43
N ILE A 190 3.98 0.43 -5.49
CA ILE A 190 4.50 -0.41 -6.58
C ILE A 190 3.68 -1.69 -6.70
N SER A 191 3.40 -2.38 -5.59
CA SER A 191 2.62 -3.63 -5.62
C SER A 191 1.21 -3.39 -6.16
N ASN A 192 0.56 -2.29 -5.80
CA ASN A 192 -0.75 -1.92 -6.33
C ASN A 192 -0.74 -1.61 -7.83
N LEU A 193 0.33 -0.99 -8.35
CA LEU A 193 0.48 -0.72 -9.78
C LEU A 193 0.65 -2.03 -10.56
N ILE A 194 1.45 -2.96 -10.04
CA ILE A 194 1.68 -4.28 -10.67
C ILE A 194 0.39 -5.10 -10.74
N LEU A 195 -0.44 -5.08 -9.69
CA LEU A 195 -1.71 -5.82 -9.64
C LEU A 195 -2.86 -5.14 -10.39
N LYS A 196 -2.63 -4.02 -11.09
CA LYS A 196 -3.71 -3.29 -11.75
C LYS A 196 -4.42 -4.12 -12.80
N ASP A 197 -3.66 -4.83 -13.64
CA ASP A 197 -4.23 -5.66 -14.71
C ASP A 197 -4.87 -6.94 -14.16
N PHE A 198 -4.26 -7.52 -13.13
CA PHE A 198 -4.87 -8.57 -12.31
C PHE A 198 -6.26 -8.15 -11.82
N ASP A 199 -6.35 -6.99 -11.16
CA ASP A 199 -7.62 -6.49 -10.63
C ASP A 199 -8.66 -6.24 -11.72
N ASN A 200 -8.26 -5.78 -12.90
CA ASN A 200 -9.16 -5.56 -14.03
C ASN A 200 -9.82 -6.89 -14.45
N VAL A 201 -9.02 -7.95 -14.63
CA VAL A 201 -9.52 -9.28 -15.01
C VAL A 201 -10.48 -9.84 -13.94
N ILE A 202 -10.06 -9.82 -12.68
CA ILE A 202 -10.90 -10.31 -11.56
C ILE A 202 -12.20 -9.52 -11.46
N SER A 203 -12.12 -8.20 -11.59
CA SER A 203 -13.31 -7.35 -11.50
C SER A 203 -14.29 -7.58 -12.64
N ASN A 204 -13.82 -7.85 -13.86
CA ASN A 204 -14.70 -8.14 -14.99
C ASN A 204 -15.50 -9.42 -14.76
N TYR A 205 -14.84 -10.50 -14.28
CA TYR A 205 -15.54 -11.72 -13.88
C TYR A 205 -16.58 -11.42 -12.80
N CYS A 206 -16.21 -10.64 -11.79
CA CYS A 206 -17.12 -10.31 -10.69
C CYS A 206 -18.33 -9.50 -11.15
N ILE A 207 -18.14 -8.51 -12.03
CA ILE A 207 -19.24 -7.70 -12.59
C ILE A 207 -20.23 -8.58 -13.34
N SER A 208 -19.74 -9.46 -14.23
CA SER A 208 -20.58 -10.37 -15.02
C SER A 208 -21.41 -11.32 -14.16
N ASN A 209 -20.88 -11.70 -12.99
CA ASN A 209 -21.54 -12.61 -12.06
C ASN A 209 -22.24 -11.91 -10.88
N LYS A 210 -22.33 -10.57 -10.88
CA LYS A 210 -22.91 -9.76 -9.78
C LYS A 210 -22.25 -10.03 -8.42
N ILE A 211 -20.94 -10.29 -8.42
CA ILE A 211 -20.11 -10.49 -7.24
C ILE A 211 -19.43 -9.16 -6.90
N LYS A 212 -19.36 -8.84 -5.60
CA LYS A 212 -18.60 -7.70 -5.12
C LYS A 212 -17.16 -8.12 -4.87
N TYR A 213 -16.20 -7.29 -5.30
CA TYR A 213 -14.78 -7.54 -5.15
C TYR A 213 -14.05 -6.32 -4.60
N THR A 214 -13.15 -6.52 -3.64
CA THR A 214 -12.14 -5.53 -3.26
C THR A 214 -10.84 -6.21 -2.87
N ARG A 215 -9.71 -5.48 -2.98
CA ARG A 215 -8.38 -5.95 -2.58
C ARG A 215 -7.74 -4.99 -1.58
N TYR A 216 -7.19 -5.50 -0.49
CA TYR A 216 -6.44 -4.75 0.50
C TYR A 216 -5.06 -5.37 0.68
N ALA A 217 -4.09 -4.86 -0.08
CA ALA A 217 -2.75 -5.43 -0.19
C ALA A 217 -2.83 -6.87 -0.73
N ASP A 218 -2.51 -7.85 0.11
CA ASP A 218 -2.57 -9.29 -0.12
C ASP A 218 -3.92 -9.93 0.20
N ASP A 219 -4.81 -9.24 0.93
CA ASP A 219 -6.16 -9.72 1.28
C ASP A 219 -7.15 -9.40 0.14
N LEU A 220 -7.79 -10.43 -0.44
CA LEU A 220 -8.79 -10.33 -1.49
C LEU A 220 -10.15 -10.70 -0.89
N ALA A 221 -11.15 -9.84 -1.04
CA ALA A 221 -12.49 -10.07 -0.53
C ALA A 221 -13.52 -10.15 -1.66
N PHE A 222 -14.35 -11.18 -1.61
CA PHE A 222 -15.45 -11.43 -2.52
C PHE A 222 -16.74 -11.62 -1.72
N SER A 223 -17.87 -11.14 -2.21
CA SER A 223 -19.16 -11.41 -1.58
C SER A 223 -20.31 -11.41 -2.56
N GLY A 224 -21.37 -12.15 -2.23
CA GLY A 224 -22.57 -12.31 -3.07
C GLY A 224 -22.92 -13.78 -3.28
N ASN A 225 -23.40 -14.11 -4.47
CA ASN A 225 -23.57 -15.50 -4.89
C ASN A 225 -22.24 -16.00 -5.49
N LEU A 226 -21.50 -16.82 -4.74
CA LEU A 226 -20.11 -17.16 -5.04
C LEU A 226 -20.00 -18.59 -5.55
N ASN A 227 -19.30 -18.77 -6.67
CA ASN A 227 -18.67 -20.04 -7.02
C ASN A 227 -17.21 -19.99 -6.56
N THR A 228 -16.90 -20.59 -5.41
CA THR A 228 -15.58 -20.48 -4.79
C THR A 228 -14.47 -21.09 -5.63
N ASP A 229 -14.77 -22.19 -6.33
CA ASP A 229 -13.78 -22.95 -7.08
C ASP A 229 -13.38 -22.19 -8.34
N GLU A 230 -14.36 -21.65 -9.08
CA GLU A 230 -14.10 -20.79 -10.23
C GLU A 230 -13.30 -19.53 -9.85
N ILE A 231 -13.67 -18.87 -8.74
CA ILE A 231 -12.95 -17.69 -8.25
C ILE A 231 -11.51 -18.07 -7.88
N GLY A 232 -11.32 -19.16 -7.14
CA GLY A 232 -9.99 -19.64 -6.73
C GLY A 232 -9.09 -19.96 -7.94
N ILE A 233 -9.62 -20.70 -8.92
CA ILE A 233 -8.91 -21.05 -10.15
C ILE A 233 -8.53 -19.79 -10.94
N LEU A 234 -9.47 -18.86 -11.13
CA LEU A 234 -9.22 -17.61 -11.84
C LEU A 234 -8.15 -16.79 -11.13
N VAL A 235 -8.28 -16.60 -9.82
CA VAL A 235 -7.33 -15.80 -9.03
C VAL A 235 -5.94 -16.42 -9.07
N ASN A 236 -5.81 -17.73 -8.85
CA ASN A 236 -4.49 -18.38 -8.89
C ASN A 236 -3.86 -18.33 -10.29
N LYS A 237 -4.67 -18.50 -11.34
CA LYS A 237 -4.23 -18.37 -12.73
C LYS A 237 -3.70 -16.96 -13.03
N GLU A 238 -4.40 -15.91 -12.60
CA GLU A 238 -3.97 -14.53 -12.86
C GLU A 238 -2.78 -14.11 -11.98
N LEU A 239 -2.69 -14.59 -10.73
CA LEU A 239 -1.54 -14.35 -9.86
C LEU A 239 -0.26 -15.02 -10.40
N SER A 240 -0.36 -16.24 -10.93
CA SER A 240 0.82 -16.97 -11.43
C SER A 240 1.51 -16.27 -12.60
N LYS A 241 0.76 -15.52 -13.43
CA LYS A 241 1.32 -14.67 -14.51
C LYS A 241 2.30 -13.60 -14.00
N ILE A 242 2.11 -13.15 -12.76
CA ILE A 242 2.97 -12.15 -12.10
C ILE A 242 3.87 -12.78 -11.02
N GLY A 243 4.01 -14.10 -11.01
CA GLY A 243 4.85 -14.83 -10.06
C GLY A 243 4.33 -14.87 -8.63
N LEU A 244 3.03 -14.64 -8.43
CA LEU A 244 2.36 -14.71 -7.14
C LEU A 244 1.49 -15.97 -7.05
N GLU A 245 1.17 -16.37 -5.82
CA GLU A 245 0.39 -17.58 -5.53
C GLU A 245 -0.58 -17.32 -4.38
N LEU A 246 -1.70 -18.04 -4.39
CA LEU A 246 -2.63 -18.04 -3.27
C LEU A 246 -2.04 -18.75 -2.04
N ASN A 247 -2.52 -18.32 -0.88
CA ASN A 247 -2.29 -18.98 0.38
C ASN A 247 -3.52 -19.78 0.77
N ASP A 248 -3.55 -21.04 0.37
CA ASP A 248 -4.72 -21.92 0.55
C ASP A 248 -5.10 -22.11 2.03
N GLU A 249 -4.13 -22.11 2.94
CA GLU A 249 -4.38 -22.22 4.40
C GLU A 249 -5.17 -21.02 4.96
N LYS A 250 -5.15 -19.89 4.27
CA LYS A 250 -5.83 -18.66 4.68
C LYS A 250 -7.08 -18.36 3.86
N THR A 251 -7.40 -19.17 2.87
CA THR A 251 -8.65 -19.09 2.12
C THR A 251 -9.83 -19.42 3.05
N LYS A 252 -10.84 -18.56 3.09
CA LYS A 252 -12.00 -18.72 3.98
C LYS A 252 -13.31 -18.35 3.31
N LEU A 253 -14.24 -19.31 3.25
CA LEU A 253 -15.64 -19.06 2.91
C LEU A 253 -16.47 -18.89 4.20
N MET A 254 -17.18 -17.77 4.30
CA MET A 254 -17.97 -17.39 5.47
C MET A 254 -19.47 -17.33 5.15
N LYS A 255 -20.25 -18.22 5.78
CA LYS A 255 -21.71 -18.35 5.65
C LYS A 255 -22.48 -17.38 6.56
N PRO A 256 -23.81 -17.17 6.38
CA PRO A 256 -24.57 -16.19 7.17
C PRO A 256 -24.58 -16.42 8.68
N ASN A 257 -24.58 -17.69 9.11
CA ASN A 257 -24.73 -18.10 10.51
C ASN A 257 -23.41 -18.12 11.29
N GLN A 258 -22.34 -17.56 10.72
CA GLN A 258 -21.04 -17.43 11.38
C GLN A 258 -20.46 -16.03 11.19
N PRO A 259 -19.49 -15.62 12.01
CA PRO A 259 -18.82 -14.34 11.82
C PRO A 259 -18.19 -14.25 10.42
N GLN A 260 -18.61 -13.25 9.64
CA GLN A 260 -18.00 -12.88 8.36
C GLN A 260 -16.98 -11.79 8.65
N LEU A 261 -15.70 -12.13 8.53
CA LEU A 261 -14.55 -11.28 8.88
C LEU A 261 -13.73 -10.95 7.63
N ILE A 262 -13.58 -9.66 7.34
CA ILE A 262 -12.63 -9.16 6.32
C ILE A 262 -11.61 -8.30 7.04
N SER A 263 -10.32 -8.61 6.91
CA SER A 263 -9.22 -7.92 7.60
C SER A 263 -9.46 -7.66 9.12
N GLY A 264 -10.16 -8.58 9.79
CA GLY A 264 -10.48 -8.48 11.23
C GLY A 264 -11.70 -7.61 11.59
N ILE A 265 -12.50 -7.19 10.60
CA ILE A 265 -13.75 -6.44 10.77
C ILE A 265 -14.92 -7.35 10.41
N ILE A 266 -15.95 -7.36 11.26
CA ILE A 266 -17.20 -8.08 11.04
C ILE A 266 -18.04 -7.34 9.99
N VAL A 267 -18.57 -8.07 9.01
CA VAL A 267 -19.39 -7.51 7.92
C VAL A 267 -20.81 -8.09 7.82
N ASN A 268 -21.21 -9.03 8.70
CA ASN A 268 -22.51 -9.72 8.61
C ASN A 268 -23.75 -8.83 8.37
N LYS A 269 -23.78 -7.63 8.96
CA LYS A 269 -24.89 -6.65 8.80
C LYS A 269 -24.39 -5.24 8.59
N LYS A 270 -23.35 -4.88 9.33
CA LYS A 270 -22.63 -3.61 9.22
C LYS A 270 -21.17 -3.84 9.54
N ALA A 271 -20.31 -3.01 8.98
CA ALA A 271 -18.88 -3.01 9.32
C ALA A 271 -18.71 -2.65 10.81
N GLN A 272 -18.16 -3.57 11.60
CA GLN A 272 -17.92 -3.36 13.02
C GLN A 272 -16.77 -4.21 13.54
N LEU A 273 -16.12 -3.77 14.62
CA LEU A 273 -15.12 -4.62 15.28
C LEU A 273 -15.77 -5.80 16.01
N PRO A 274 -15.07 -6.95 16.12
CA PRO A 274 -15.52 -8.12 16.87
C PRO A 274 -15.99 -7.79 18.29
N LYS A 275 -17.03 -8.49 18.76
CA LYS A 275 -17.63 -8.32 20.10
C LYS A 275 -16.58 -8.36 21.22
N LYS A 276 -15.61 -9.28 21.14
CA LYS A 276 -14.51 -9.40 22.11
C LYS A 276 -13.72 -8.10 22.27
N ILE A 277 -13.38 -7.43 21.17
CA ILE A 277 -12.62 -6.17 21.20
C ILE A 277 -13.46 -5.05 21.80
N ARG A 278 -14.74 -4.94 21.38
CA ARG A 278 -15.66 -3.93 21.89
C ARG A 278 -15.95 -4.09 23.37
N ASN A 279 -16.15 -5.32 23.84
CA ASN A 279 -16.41 -5.61 25.25
C ASN A 279 -15.19 -5.32 26.13
N SER A 280 -13.98 -5.60 25.65
CA SER A 280 -12.75 -5.17 26.34
C SER A 280 -12.72 -3.65 26.52
N LEU A 281 -13.05 -2.87 25.49
CA LEU A 281 -13.11 -1.41 25.59
C LEU A 281 -14.22 -0.92 26.53
N ARG A 282 -15.41 -1.54 26.51
CA ARG A 282 -16.47 -1.23 27.46
C ARG A 282 -16.05 -1.47 28.89
N ASN A 283 -15.35 -2.58 29.14
CA ASN A 283 -14.83 -2.90 30.45
C ASN A 283 -13.83 -1.85 30.92
N ASP A 284 -12.86 -1.50 30.07
CA ASP A 284 -11.90 -0.42 30.36
C ASP A 284 -12.63 0.88 30.70
N MET A 285 -13.61 1.28 29.88
CA MET A 285 -14.38 2.52 30.09
C MET A 285 -15.24 2.50 31.34
N PHE A 286 -15.84 1.36 31.70
CA PHE A 286 -16.63 1.22 32.92
C PHE A 286 -15.78 1.47 34.17
N PHE A 287 -14.63 0.80 34.27
CA PHE A 287 -13.74 0.95 35.41
C PHE A 287 -13.13 2.35 35.48
N ILE A 288 -12.74 2.93 34.34
CA ILE A 288 -12.23 4.32 34.30
C ILE A 288 -13.30 5.33 34.74
N LYS A 289 -14.56 5.17 34.30
CA LYS A 289 -15.65 6.07 34.72
C LYS A 289 -15.99 5.93 36.20
N LYS A 290 -15.89 4.70 36.75
CA LYS A 290 -16.28 4.41 38.14
C LYS A 290 -15.19 4.73 39.15
N PHE A 291 -13.93 4.46 38.81
CA PHE A 291 -12.81 4.53 39.76
C PHE A 291 -11.71 5.52 39.35
N GLY A 292 -11.82 6.14 38.17
CA GLY A 292 -10.80 7.01 37.62
C GLY A 292 -9.71 6.26 36.83
N LEU A 293 -8.98 7.01 36.01
CA LEU A 293 -7.97 6.48 35.10
C LEU A 293 -6.77 5.86 35.86
N VAL A 294 -6.29 6.54 36.90
CA VAL A 294 -5.11 6.12 37.68
C VAL A 294 -5.37 4.76 38.36
N ASN A 295 -6.47 4.64 39.10
CA ASN A 295 -6.86 3.40 39.76
C ASN A 295 -7.06 2.24 38.77
N HIS A 296 -7.65 2.51 37.59
CA HIS A 296 -7.79 1.50 36.54
C HIS A 296 -6.42 1.03 36.01
N MET A 297 -5.49 1.95 35.79
CA MET A 297 -4.14 1.62 35.33
C MET A 297 -3.37 0.78 36.36
N GLU A 298 -3.45 1.15 37.64
CA GLU A 298 -2.84 0.37 38.73
C GLU A 298 -3.45 -1.04 38.81
N ARG A 299 -4.78 -1.15 38.81
CA ARG A 299 -5.46 -2.44 38.94
C ARG A 299 -5.20 -3.38 37.75
N THR A 300 -4.97 -2.82 36.57
CA THR A 300 -4.68 -3.59 35.34
C THR A 300 -3.19 -3.77 35.06
N ASN A 301 -2.31 -3.35 35.99
CA ASN A 301 -0.86 -3.34 35.82
C ASN A 301 -0.43 -2.67 34.50
N GLN A 302 -1.13 -1.60 34.12
CA GLN A 302 -0.88 -0.89 32.88
C GLN A 302 0.26 0.12 33.06
N THR A 303 1.42 -0.19 32.49
CA THR A 303 2.63 0.62 32.63
C THR A 303 2.85 1.64 31.51
N LYS A 304 1.97 1.68 30.50
CA LYS A 304 2.11 2.63 29.38
C LYS A 304 1.90 4.07 29.85
N SER A 305 2.96 4.87 29.78
CA SER A 305 2.90 6.32 30.04
C SER A 305 1.88 7.07 29.17
N ASN A 306 1.61 6.57 27.96
CA ASN A 306 0.63 7.13 27.03
C ASN A 306 -0.68 6.31 26.97
N TYR A 307 -1.09 5.66 28.06
CA TYR A 307 -2.27 4.78 28.05
C TYR A 307 -3.56 5.50 27.64
N LEU A 308 -3.79 6.74 28.10
CA LEU A 308 -4.96 7.53 27.69
C LEU A 308 -5.00 7.73 26.16
N LYS A 309 -3.88 8.15 25.57
CA LYS A 309 -3.74 8.29 24.11
C LYS A 309 -3.94 6.96 23.39
N HIS A 310 -3.44 5.87 23.95
CA HIS A 310 -3.64 4.52 23.41
C HIS A 310 -5.13 4.13 23.40
N LEU A 311 -5.86 4.41 24.49
CA LEU A 311 -7.29 4.12 24.58
C LEU A 311 -8.10 4.99 23.61
N ILE A 312 -7.80 6.30 23.53
CA ILE A 312 -8.37 7.22 22.53
C ILE A 312 -8.14 6.66 21.12
N GLY A 313 -6.93 6.18 20.81
CA GLY A 313 -6.62 5.55 19.52
C GLY A 313 -7.49 4.32 19.23
N ARG A 314 -7.70 3.44 20.21
CA ARG A 314 -8.58 2.26 20.07
C ARG A 314 -10.05 2.68 19.84
N ILE A 315 -10.55 3.67 20.56
CA ILE A 315 -11.91 4.20 20.38
C ILE A 315 -12.06 4.87 19.00
N ASN A 316 -11.08 5.68 18.58
CA ASN A 316 -11.06 6.29 17.26
C ASN A 316 -11.05 5.24 16.15
N TYR A 317 -10.35 4.12 16.32
CA TYR A 317 -10.41 3.02 15.36
C TYR A 317 -11.81 2.39 15.27
N VAL A 318 -12.51 2.20 16.40
CA VAL A 318 -13.91 1.73 16.40
C VAL A 318 -14.79 2.70 15.59
N LEU A 319 -14.64 4.00 15.83
CA LEU A 319 -15.40 5.06 15.17
C LEU A 319 -15.01 5.25 13.70
N GLN A 320 -13.77 4.95 13.32
CA GLN A 320 -13.37 4.92 11.91
C GLN A 320 -14.17 3.86 11.15
N ILE A 321 -14.36 2.67 11.75
CA ILE A 321 -15.11 1.57 11.13
C ILE A 321 -16.63 1.82 11.20
N ASN A 322 -17.15 2.19 12.38
CA ASN A 322 -18.55 2.52 12.61
C ASN A 322 -18.70 3.95 13.18
N PRO A 323 -18.78 5.00 12.33
CA PRO A 323 -18.84 6.39 12.80
C PRO A 323 -20.10 6.78 13.55
N ARG A 324 -21.19 6.01 13.40
CA ARG A 324 -22.50 6.29 14.01
C ARG A 324 -22.70 5.61 15.37
N ASP A 325 -21.63 5.08 15.95
CA ASP A 325 -21.67 4.34 17.21
C ASP A 325 -21.78 5.29 18.41
N LYS A 326 -23.01 5.60 18.83
CA LYS A 326 -23.30 6.58 19.90
C LYS A 326 -22.51 6.32 21.19
N GLU A 327 -22.48 5.07 21.63
CA GLU A 327 -21.74 4.64 22.82
C GLU A 327 -20.25 5.02 22.73
N PHE A 328 -19.60 4.70 21.60
CA PHE A 328 -18.17 4.97 21.43
C PHE A 328 -17.88 6.45 21.16
N ILE A 329 -18.83 7.22 20.64
CA ILE A 329 -18.74 8.69 20.55
C ILE A 329 -18.68 9.29 21.95
N GLU A 330 -19.52 8.83 22.88
CA GLU A 330 -19.52 9.27 24.27
C GLU A 330 -18.24 8.88 25.00
N TYR A 331 -17.74 7.65 24.81
CA TYR A 331 -16.45 7.25 25.35
C TYR A 331 -15.31 8.13 24.82
N ARG A 332 -15.32 8.47 23.53
CA ARG A 332 -14.33 9.38 22.96
C ARG A 332 -14.37 10.74 23.65
N LYS A 333 -15.56 11.34 23.78
CA LYS A 333 -15.74 12.65 24.44
C LYS A 333 -15.18 12.61 25.86
N TYR A 334 -15.61 11.64 26.65
CA TYR A 334 -15.14 11.45 28.03
C TYR A 334 -13.62 11.33 28.14
N LEU A 335 -12.96 10.58 27.24
CA LEU A 335 -11.50 10.44 27.26
C LEU A 335 -10.76 11.70 26.82
N TYR A 336 -11.35 12.54 25.96
CA TYR A 336 -10.78 13.85 25.63
C TYR A 336 -10.91 14.83 26.79
N ASP A 337 -12.00 14.76 27.56
CA ASP A 337 -12.19 15.61 28.74
C ASP A 337 -11.20 15.27 29.87
N LEU A 338 -10.64 14.06 29.86
CA LEU A 338 -9.57 13.61 30.76
C LEU A 338 -8.15 13.98 30.31
N LYS A 339 -7.98 14.45 29.08
CA LYS A 339 -6.66 14.74 28.47
C LYS A 339 -6.25 16.16 28.79
#